data_AF-A0A6G2BBD1-F1
#
_entry.id   AF-A0A6G2BBD1-F1
#
_cell.length_a   1.000
_cell.length_b   1.000
_cell.length_c   1.000
_cell.angle_alpha   90.00
_cell.angle_beta   90.00
_cell.angle_gamma   90.00
#
_symmetry.space_group_name_H-M   'P 1'
#
loop_
_entity.id
_entity.type
_entity.pdbx_description
1 polymer ?
#
loop_
_entity_poly.entity_id
_entity_poly.type
_entity_poly.pdbx_seq_one_letter_code
_entity_poly.pdbx_strand_id
1 'polypeptide(L)'
;MTGTGARRVDVARLTRGGLLGRGGQGSVWDVGLGAPDDPRPTAFKEYAPACLDALDVSALEELVAFAAGAAPHRAEWIHRHAAWPTAVVTDGDRTVGFLMPRVPERFFLRLSHDPEEPRTAGVEYLLNSDAYLDAVGIRITLEQRLLLLRDLAATLARLHVLGVVVGDMSPKNLLFCLEPEPACLLIDCDAVRLRGRTVLPQAETVAWELPEGEELGTAAGDAHKFGLLAMRLIDGDQDSDDPSGLEALDPELGRLAAAARETDPERRPRIVEWIEPLDRAASEAARRPIGSAAPGADAGGPGADGEGGGDGGDGGDGANTTVLPRVGGTVLPPAPRRGRASRVAAAAVLVGALVGGTAIWSGWGSGDEGTTGGTRMTGDLPTAPRPEQSETGEETAEETAAETEFEQARALNGLLVHNSGTRSGVSDAVAVVQRCGGNTALRNAKGVFDAAARSRDDLVRRLDALDLDRVPGGESAAERLRDGWEHSAAADRAYARWTEDLIEGGCVPGRTSSSTDWNAAVDHSERATRAKNDFVAAWNPIAVEHGLREWRWDEL
;
A
#
# COMPACT_ATOMS: atom_id res chain seq x y z
N MET A 1 -2.66 5.75 -39.62
CA MET A 1 -3.56 4.60 -39.37
C MET A 1 -2.69 3.42 -38.99
N THR A 2 -2.49 3.17 -37.69
CA THR A 2 -1.69 2.05 -37.19
C THR A 2 -2.52 0.76 -37.25
N GLY A 3 -1.91 -0.31 -37.74
CA GLY A 3 -2.57 -1.51 -38.30
C GLY A 3 -3.03 -2.58 -37.31
N THR A 4 -3.20 -2.27 -36.03
CA THR A 4 -3.53 -3.25 -34.96
C THR A 4 -5.03 -3.39 -34.68
N GLY A 5 -5.89 -2.52 -35.22
CA GLY A 5 -7.33 -2.56 -34.97
C GLY A 5 -7.74 -2.19 -33.53
N ALA A 6 -6.82 -1.64 -32.74
CA ALA A 6 -7.07 -1.20 -31.37
C ALA A 6 -8.12 -0.08 -31.33
N ARG A 7 -9.13 -0.24 -30.48
CA ARG A 7 -10.16 0.78 -30.26
C ARG A 7 -9.51 2.05 -29.68
N ARG A 8 -9.89 3.20 -30.22
CA ARG A 8 -9.46 4.53 -29.78
C ARG A 8 -10.65 5.37 -29.36
N VAL A 9 -10.51 6.14 -28.29
CA VAL A 9 -11.52 7.04 -27.77
C VAL A 9 -10.89 8.40 -27.49
N ASP A 10 -11.49 9.46 -28.01
CA ASP A 10 -11.07 10.82 -27.71
C ASP A 10 -11.45 11.19 -26.26
N VAL A 11 -10.52 11.76 -25.51
CA VAL A 11 -10.71 12.16 -24.11
C VAL A 11 -11.86 13.16 -23.95
N ALA A 12 -12.13 14.00 -24.94
CA ALA A 12 -13.25 14.94 -24.95
C ALA A 12 -14.62 14.24 -25.00
N ARG A 13 -14.66 12.95 -25.33
CA ARG A 13 -15.89 12.13 -25.29
C ARG A 13 -16.08 11.43 -23.94
N LEU A 14 -15.12 11.52 -23.02
CA LEU A 14 -15.19 10.91 -21.71
C LEU A 14 -15.72 11.92 -20.68
N THR A 15 -16.71 11.52 -19.91
CA THR A 15 -17.14 12.27 -18.72
C THR A 15 -16.34 11.77 -17.53
N ARG A 16 -15.38 12.57 -17.04
CA ARG A 16 -14.60 12.23 -15.85
C ARG A 16 -15.47 12.36 -14.60
N GLY A 17 -15.58 11.26 -13.85
CA GLY A 17 -16.15 11.19 -12.52
C GLY A 17 -15.07 11.38 -11.44
N GLY A 18 -15.26 10.71 -10.30
CA GLY A 18 -14.33 10.78 -9.18
C GLY A 18 -12.96 10.19 -9.50
N LEU A 19 -11.92 10.77 -8.89
CA LEU A 19 -10.57 10.19 -8.91
C LEU A 19 -10.60 8.87 -8.12
N LEU A 20 -10.23 7.77 -8.77
CA LEU A 20 -10.18 6.43 -8.17
C LEU A 20 -8.79 6.12 -7.60
N GLY A 21 -7.73 6.73 -8.13
CA GLY A 21 -6.37 6.56 -7.64
C GLY A 21 -5.37 7.44 -8.37
N ARG A 22 -4.20 7.69 -7.78
CA ARG A 22 -3.09 8.45 -8.38
C ARG A 22 -1.76 7.82 -7.97
N GLY A 23 -0.85 7.65 -8.93
CA GLY A 23 0.47 7.05 -8.72
C GLY A 23 1.53 7.73 -9.58
N GLY A 24 2.77 7.21 -9.53
CA GLY A 24 3.92 7.83 -10.21
C GLY A 24 3.79 7.89 -11.74
N GLN A 25 2.98 7.00 -12.33
CA GLN A 25 2.79 6.92 -13.78
C GLN A 25 1.50 7.59 -14.26
N GLY A 26 0.63 8.08 -13.36
CA GLY A 26 -0.62 8.70 -13.78
C GLY A 26 -1.74 8.67 -12.76
N SER A 27 -2.91 9.11 -13.23
CA SER A 27 -4.16 9.17 -12.46
C SER A 27 -5.17 8.18 -13.03
N VAL A 28 -6.03 7.62 -12.19
CA VAL A 28 -7.13 6.74 -12.57
C VAL A 28 -8.43 7.43 -12.21
N TRP A 29 -9.28 7.68 -13.20
CA TRP A 29 -10.55 8.36 -13.05
C TRP A 29 -11.70 7.38 -13.30
N ASP A 30 -12.79 7.52 -12.56
CA ASP A 30 -14.06 6.89 -12.95
C ASP A 30 -14.56 7.59 -14.21
N VAL A 31 -15.04 6.84 -15.19
CA VAL A 31 -15.74 7.40 -16.37
C VAL A 31 -17.17 6.85 -16.51
N GLY A 32 -17.63 6.13 -15.47
CA GLY A 32 -18.97 5.57 -15.37
C GLY A 32 -19.30 4.58 -16.49
N LEU A 33 -20.58 4.61 -16.91
CA LEU A 33 -21.09 3.92 -18.11
C LEU A 33 -20.85 4.72 -19.41
N GLY A 34 -20.03 5.77 -19.33
CA GLY A 34 -19.87 6.79 -20.37
C GLY A 34 -18.85 6.46 -21.46
N ALA A 35 -18.24 5.27 -21.47
CA ALA A 35 -17.42 4.85 -22.60
C ALA A 35 -18.36 4.56 -23.79
N PRO A 36 -18.29 5.32 -24.90
CA PRO A 36 -19.19 5.13 -26.03
C PRO A 36 -19.01 3.71 -26.56
N ASP A 37 -20.00 2.84 -26.37
CA ASP A 37 -20.05 1.43 -26.81
C ASP A 37 -19.56 0.34 -25.81
N ASP A 38 -19.29 0.65 -24.54
CA ASP A 38 -19.08 -0.39 -23.49
C ASP A 38 -19.99 -0.14 -22.26
N PRO A 39 -21.01 -0.98 -22.03
CA PRO A 39 -21.93 -0.81 -20.91
C PRO A 39 -21.33 -1.24 -19.56
N ARG A 40 -20.05 -1.62 -19.50
CA ARG A 40 -19.38 -2.00 -18.26
C ARG A 40 -18.85 -0.75 -17.53
N PRO A 41 -18.90 -0.71 -16.20
CA PRO A 41 -18.21 0.32 -15.42
C PRO A 41 -16.74 0.41 -15.83
N THR A 42 -16.33 1.59 -16.28
CA THR A 42 -15.02 1.82 -16.89
C THR A 42 -14.24 2.84 -16.08
N ALA A 43 -12.94 2.61 -15.95
CA ALA A 43 -11.97 3.56 -15.44
C ALA A 43 -11.05 4.04 -16.57
N PHE A 44 -10.59 5.27 -16.46
CA PHE A 44 -9.63 5.89 -17.37
C PHE A 44 -8.31 6.10 -16.64
N LYS A 45 -7.26 5.37 -17.06
CA LYS A 45 -5.88 5.66 -16.66
C LYS A 45 -5.33 6.74 -17.59
N GLU A 46 -5.03 7.90 -17.02
CA GLU A 46 -4.37 9.02 -17.67
C GLU A 46 -2.90 9.03 -17.26
N TYR A 47 -1.99 8.97 -18.23
CA TYR A 47 -0.56 9.00 -17.95
C TYR A 47 -0.12 10.37 -17.44
N ALA A 48 0.81 10.38 -16.49
CA ALA A 48 1.46 11.61 -16.05
C ALA A 48 2.27 12.22 -17.22
N PRO A 49 2.36 13.56 -17.34
CA PRO A 49 3.09 14.21 -18.42
C PRO A 49 4.52 13.69 -18.63
N ALA A 50 5.22 13.37 -17.53
CA ALA A 50 6.59 12.84 -17.56
C ALA A 50 6.71 11.44 -18.20
N CYS A 51 5.63 10.68 -18.30
CA CYS A 51 5.63 9.34 -18.89
C CYS A 51 5.36 9.35 -20.40
N LEU A 52 4.78 10.43 -20.93
CA LEU A 52 4.27 10.47 -22.30
C LEU A 52 5.38 10.36 -23.36
N ASP A 53 6.58 10.83 -23.06
CA ASP A 53 7.72 10.76 -23.98
C ASP A 53 8.33 9.35 -24.04
N ALA A 54 8.15 8.54 -22.98
CA ALA A 54 8.65 7.17 -22.90
C ALA A 54 7.62 6.13 -23.39
N LEU A 55 6.43 6.57 -23.78
CA LEU A 55 5.31 5.69 -24.12
C LEU A 55 5.48 5.03 -25.50
N ASP A 56 5.56 3.70 -25.55
CA ASP A 56 5.39 2.95 -26.80
C ASP A 56 3.88 2.79 -27.08
N VAL A 57 3.34 3.76 -27.82
CA VAL A 57 1.92 3.77 -28.24
C VAL A 57 1.55 2.50 -29.00
N SER A 58 2.45 1.95 -29.81
CA SER A 58 2.17 0.77 -30.60
C SER A 58 2.13 -0.51 -29.76
N ALA A 59 2.91 -0.57 -28.66
CA ALA A 59 2.79 -1.64 -27.67
C ALA A 59 1.48 -1.54 -26.89
N LEU A 60 1.04 -0.32 -26.53
CA LEU A 60 -0.26 -0.11 -25.86
C LEU A 60 -1.43 -0.54 -26.76
N GLU A 61 -1.37 -0.21 -28.05
CA GLU A 61 -2.35 -0.67 -29.03
C GLU A 61 -2.39 -2.19 -29.15
N GLU A 62 -1.22 -2.85 -29.14
CA GLU A 62 -1.13 -4.31 -29.16
C GLU A 62 -1.75 -4.93 -27.90
N LEU A 63 -1.54 -4.31 -26.74
CA LEU A 63 -2.11 -4.73 -25.46
C LEU A 63 -3.64 -4.64 -25.45
N VAL A 64 -4.20 -3.55 -25.99
CA VAL A 64 -5.65 -3.39 -26.18
C VAL A 64 -6.20 -4.41 -27.17
N ALA A 65 -5.53 -4.58 -28.32
CA ALA A 65 -5.94 -5.52 -29.36
C ALA A 65 -5.84 -6.98 -28.90
N PHE A 66 -4.95 -7.31 -27.97
CA PHE A 66 -4.76 -8.68 -27.46
C PHE A 66 -6.03 -9.24 -26.80
N ALA A 67 -6.71 -8.46 -25.96
CA ALA A 67 -7.97 -8.88 -25.36
C ALA A 67 -9.14 -8.82 -26.36
N ALA A 68 -9.20 -7.77 -27.19
CA ALA A 68 -10.28 -7.58 -28.16
C ALA A 68 -10.28 -8.64 -29.29
N GLY A 69 -9.10 -9.07 -29.73
CA GLY A 69 -8.92 -10.10 -30.77
C GLY A 69 -9.00 -11.53 -30.24
N ALA A 70 -9.17 -11.72 -28.93
CA ALA A 70 -9.32 -13.03 -28.32
C ALA A 70 -10.72 -13.62 -28.56
N ALA A 71 -10.83 -14.95 -28.54
CA ALA A 71 -12.14 -15.60 -28.49
C ALA A 71 -12.92 -15.14 -27.24
N PRO A 72 -14.27 -15.03 -27.28
CA PRO A 72 -15.06 -14.42 -26.20
C PRO A 72 -14.75 -14.96 -24.80
N HIS A 73 -14.62 -16.28 -24.66
CA HIS A 73 -14.29 -16.94 -23.39
C HIS A 73 -12.91 -16.54 -22.83
N ARG A 74 -11.95 -16.20 -23.70
CA ARG A 74 -10.61 -15.76 -23.30
C ARG A 74 -10.63 -14.28 -22.90
N ALA A 75 -11.32 -13.44 -23.65
CA ALA A 75 -11.50 -12.03 -23.29
C ALA A 75 -12.21 -11.90 -21.93
N GLU A 76 -13.29 -12.66 -21.73
CA GLU A 76 -14.01 -12.70 -20.46
C GLU A 76 -13.10 -13.19 -19.32
N TRP A 77 -12.28 -14.21 -19.56
CA TRP A 77 -11.33 -14.69 -18.57
C TRP A 77 -10.29 -13.61 -18.20
N ILE A 78 -9.71 -12.91 -19.18
CA ILE A 78 -8.74 -11.81 -18.92
C ILE A 78 -9.40 -10.74 -18.04
N HIS A 79 -10.59 -10.26 -18.42
CA HIS A 79 -11.30 -9.22 -17.67
C HIS A 79 -11.73 -9.65 -16.26
N ARG A 80 -11.84 -10.95 -16.00
CA ARG A 80 -12.15 -11.48 -14.67
C ARG A 80 -10.94 -11.50 -13.74
N HIS A 81 -9.72 -11.59 -14.28
CA HIS A 81 -8.48 -11.77 -13.50
C HIS A 81 -7.53 -10.56 -13.60
N ALA A 82 -7.82 -9.59 -14.47
CA ALA A 82 -6.99 -8.41 -14.66
C ALA A 82 -7.81 -7.17 -15.07
N ALA A 83 -7.42 -5.99 -14.57
CA ALA A 83 -7.91 -4.69 -15.02
C ALA A 83 -7.27 -4.30 -16.38
N TRP A 84 -7.51 -5.15 -17.39
CA TRP A 84 -6.83 -5.10 -18.67
C TRP A 84 -7.27 -3.92 -19.55
N PRO A 85 -6.36 -3.27 -20.32
CA PRO A 85 -6.71 -2.18 -21.23
C PRO A 85 -7.72 -2.59 -22.32
N THR A 86 -8.74 -1.77 -22.54
CA THR A 86 -9.84 -2.03 -23.50
C THR A 86 -9.90 -1.02 -24.64
N ALA A 87 -9.33 0.18 -24.47
CA ALA A 87 -9.23 1.19 -25.52
C ALA A 87 -8.07 2.14 -25.24
N VAL A 88 -7.42 2.65 -26.28
CA VAL A 88 -6.46 3.75 -26.17
C VAL A 88 -7.22 5.07 -26.08
N VAL A 89 -6.83 5.95 -25.17
CA VAL A 89 -7.41 7.29 -25.04
C VAL A 89 -6.47 8.33 -25.64
N THR A 90 -7.03 9.22 -26.45
CA THR A 90 -6.29 10.27 -27.16
C THR A 90 -6.81 11.66 -26.83
N ASP A 91 -5.91 12.65 -26.80
CA ASP A 91 -6.23 14.08 -26.84
C ASP A 91 -5.72 14.63 -28.17
N GLY A 92 -6.65 14.86 -29.12
CA GLY A 92 -6.30 15.05 -30.53
C GLY A 92 -5.50 13.86 -31.07
N ASP A 93 -4.30 14.12 -31.59
CA ASP A 93 -3.41 13.08 -32.13
C ASP A 93 -2.50 12.43 -31.06
N ARG A 94 -2.49 12.95 -29.82
CA ARG A 94 -1.61 12.46 -28.76
C ARG A 94 -2.31 11.36 -27.97
N THR A 95 -1.64 10.23 -27.76
CA THR A 95 -2.09 9.24 -26.77
C THR A 95 -1.83 9.75 -25.36
N VAL A 96 -2.87 9.77 -24.52
CA VAL A 96 -2.82 10.29 -23.14
C VAL A 96 -3.09 9.21 -22.10
N GLY A 97 -3.56 8.03 -22.50
CA GLY A 97 -3.90 6.98 -21.57
C GLY A 97 -4.68 5.82 -22.18
N PHE A 98 -5.40 5.08 -21.35
CA PHE A 98 -6.24 3.97 -21.78
C PHE A 98 -7.46 3.79 -20.87
N LEU A 99 -8.50 3.18 -21.42
CA LEU A 99 -9.67 2.70 -20.68
C LEU A 99 -9.42 1.28 -20.18
N MET A 100 -9.96 0.95 -19.01
CA MET A 100 -9.94 -0.39 -18.43
C MET A 100 -11.22 -0.65 -17.60
N PRO A 101 -11.61 -1.91 -17.37
CA PRO A 101 -12.72 -2.21 -16.46
C PRO A 101 -12.45 -1.65 -15.07
N ARG A 102 -13.48 -1.12 -14.42
CA ARG A 102 -13.39 -0.73 -13.01
C ARG A 102 -13.19 -1.98 -12.14
N VAL A 103 -12.43 -1.83 -11.06
CA VAL A 103 -12.27 -2.88 -10.04
C VAL A 103 -13.66 -3.30 -9.51
N PRO A 104 -14.01 -4.59 -9.55
CA PRO A 104 -15.29 -5.07 -9.03
C PRO A 104 -15.43 -4.86 -7.52
N GLU A 105 -16.65 -4.62 -7.03
CA GLU A 105 -16.94 -4.33 -5.61
C GLU A 105 -16.43 -5.41 -4.63
N ARG A 106 -16.39 -6.67 -5.04
CA ARG A 106 -15.84 -7.79 -4.23
C ARG A 106 -14.35 -7.64 -3.88
N PHE A 107 -13.61 -6.80 -4.59
CA PHE A 107 -12.20 -6.46 -4.31
C PHE A 107 -12.07 -5.18 -3.48
N PHE A 108 -13.13 -4.80 -2.77
CA PHE A 108 -13.11 -3.71 -1.80
C PHE A 108 -13.37 -4.27 -0.39
N LEU A 109 -12.71 -3.66 0.60
CA LEU A 109 -12.89 -3.95 2.01
C LEU A 109 -13.25 -2.67 2.76
N ARG A 110 -13.86 -2.84 3.94
CA ARG A 110 -14.13 -1.77 4.90
C ARG A 110 -13.26 -2.01 6.11
N LEU A 111 -12.32 -1.11 6.37
CA LEU A 111 -11.40 -1.23 7.50
C LEU A 111 -12.14 -0.84 8.79
N SER A 112 -11.82 -1.48 9.91
CA SER A 112 -12.51 -1.24 11.19
C SER A 112 -12.41 0.20 11.69
N HIS A 113 -11.32 0.90 11.35
CA HIS A 113 -11.09 2.30 11.74
C HIS A 113 -11.76 3.30 10.79
N ASP A 114 -12.22 2.85 9.61
CA ASP A 114 -12.91 3.68 8.62
C ASP A 114 -13.91 2.84 7.81
N PRO A 115 -15.06 2.48 8.41
CA PRO A 115 -16.01 1.57 7.78
C PRO A 115 -16.86 2.24 6.69
N GLU A 116 -16.95 3.57 6.68
CA GLU A 116 -17.80 4.31 5.75
C GLU A 116 -17.16 4.43 4.37
N GLU A 117 -15.83 4.36 4.28
CA GLU A 117 -15.14 4.53 3.02
C GLU A 117 -14.43 3.24 2.56
N PRO A 118 -14.95 2.55 1.53
CA PRO A 118 -14.36 1.30 1.07
C PRO A 118 -12.97 1.52 0.44
N ARG A 119 -12.02 0.66 0.78
CA ARG A 119 -10.68 0.61 0.17
C ARG A 119 -10.58 -0.54 -0.80
N THR A 120 -9.76 -0.41 -1.83
CA THR A 120 -9.31 -1.59 -2.59
C THR A 120 -8.62 -2.56 -1.64
N ALA A 121 -9.00 -3.84 -1.72
CA ALA A 121 -8.45 -4.91 -0.91
C ALA A 121 -7.10 -5.37 -1.49
N GLY A 122 -6.06 -4.55 -1.30
CA GLY A 122 -4.71 -4.85 -1.76
C GLY A 122 -4.04 -5.98 -0.97
N VAL A 123 -3.24 -6.81 -1.64
CA VAL A 123 -2.56 -7.94 -0.99
C VAL A 123 -1.57 -7.46 0.09
N GLU A 124 -1.11 -6.21 0.05
CA GLU A 124 -0.24 -5.60 1.07
C GLU A 124 -0.81 -5.68 2.48
N TYR A 125 -2.15 -5.68 2.63
CA TYR A 125 -2.78 -5.86 3.93
C TYR A 125 -2.46 -7.25 4.50
N LEU A 126 -2.48 -8.28 3.66
CA LEU A 126 -2.36 -9.69 4.06
C LEU A 126 -0.94 -10.12 4.42
N LEU A 127 0.06 -9.32 4.06
CA LEU A 127 1.48 -9.54 4.38
C LEU A 127 1.83 -9.00 5.77
N ASN A 128 0.87 -8.92 6.67
CA ASN A 128 1.04 -8.48 8.05
C ASN A 128 0.51 -9.54 9.01
N SER A 129 0.93 -9.44 10.28
CA SER A 129 0.58 -10.43 11.30
C SER A 129 -0.93 -10.53 11.51
N ASP A 130 -1.39 -11.68 12.00
CA ASP A 130 -2.81 -11.89 12.30
C ASP A 130 -3.35 -10.86 13.30
N ALA A 131 -2.51 -10.37 14.24
CA ALA A 131 -2.89 -9.31 15.16
C ALA A 131 -3.18 -7.97 14.45
N TYR A 132 -2.42 -7.63 13.41
CA TYR A 132 -2.72 -6.47 12.57
C TYR A 132 -4.03 -6.67 11.81
N LEU A 133 -4.20 -7.84 11.17
CA LEU A 133 -5.39 -8.16 10.39
C LEU A 133 -6.66 -8.07 11.24
N ASP A 134 -6.64 -8.64 12.44
CA ASP A 134 -7.72 -8.54 13.41
C ASP A 134 -8.01 -7.09 13.80
N ALA A 135 -6.98 -6.27 14.03
CA ALA A 135 -7.13 -4.86 14.39
C ALA A 135 -7.77 -4.02 13.27
N VAL A 136 -7.48 -4.33 12.01
CA VAL A 136 -8.09 -3.67 10.86
C VAL A 136 -9.40 -4.32 10.39
N GLY A 137 -9.80 -5.45 10.99
CA GLY A 137 -11.05 -6.15 10.73
C GLY A 137 -11.01 -7.11 9.53
N ILE A 138 -9.83 -7.52 9.09
CA ILE A 138 -9.66 -8.52 8.04
C ILE A 138 -9.53 -9.89 8.70
N ARG A 139 -10.41 -10.82 8.34
CA ARG A 139 -10.33 -12.22 8.79
C ARG A 139 -10.00 -13.10 7.61
N ILE A 140 -8.93 -13.87 7.74
CA ILE A 140 -8.47 -14.79 6.69
C ILE A 140 -7.98 -16.09 7.33
N THR A 141 -8.32 -17.23 6.75
CA THR A 141 -7.84 -18.55 7.19
C THR A 141 -6.59 -18.96 6.42
N LEU A 142 -5.84 -19.93 6.95
CA LEU A 142 -4.72 -20.56 6.22
C LEU A 142 -5.18 -21.16 4.89
N GLU A 143 -6.34 -21.81 4.86
CA GLU A 143 -6.94 -22.31 3.62
C GLU A 143 -7.14 -21.19 2.60
N GLN A 144 -7.68 -20.05 3.01
CA GLN A 144 -7.88 -18.90 2.13
C GLN A 144 -6.56 -18.31 1.63
N ARG A 145 -5.52 -18.21 2.48
CA ARG A 145 -4.18 -17.78 2.07
C ARG A 145 -3.63 -18.69 0.96
N LEU A 146 -3.74 -20.01 1.12
CA LEU A 146 -3.30 -20.99 0.13
C LEU A 146 -4.12 -20.94 -1.16
N LEU A 147 -5.44 -20.73 -1.07
CA LEU A 147 -6.32 -20.59 -2.23
C LEU A 147 -6.04 -19.31 -3.02
N LEU A 148 -5.68 -18.20 -2.36
CA LEU A 148 -5.23 -16.98 -3.04
C LEU A 148 -3.93 -17.22 -3.83
N LEU A 149 -2.92 -17.86 -3.22
CA LEU A 149 -1.69 -18.23 -3.93
C LEU A 149 -1.97 -19.12 -5.13
N ARG A 150 -2.89 -20.08 -4.96
CA ARG A 150 -3.28 -21.01 -6.01
C ARG A 150 -3.97 -20.30 -7.17
N ASP A 151 -4.92 -19.41 -6.88
CA ASP A 151 -5.62 -18.63 -7.90
C ASP A 151 -4.66 -17.74 -8.69
N LEU A 152 -3.74 -17.07 -7.99
CA LEU A 152 -2.70 -16.27 -8.61
C LEU A 152 -1.75 -17.12 -9.46
N ALA A 153 -1.28 -18.27 -8.95
CA ALA A 153 -0.43 -19.19 -9.70
C ALA A 153 -1.10 -19.65 -11.00
N ALA A 154 -2.37 -20.05 -10.94
CA ALA A 154 -3.14 -20.44 -12.12
C ALA A 154 -3.29 -19.29 -13.13
N THR A 155 -3.51 -18.07 -12.62
CA THR A 155 -3.61 -16.85 -13.43
C THR A 155 -2.31 -16.55 -14.15
N LEU A 156 -1.20 -16.47 -13.43
CA LEU A 156 0.14 -16.20 -13.96
C LEU A 156 0.58 -17.28 -14.96
N ALA A 157 0.40 -18.57 -14.62
CA ALA A 157 0.73 -19.66 -15.53
C ALA A 157 -0.03 -19.54 -16.86
N ARG A 158 -1.31 -19.16 -16.81
CA ARG A 158 -2.12 -18.95 -18.02
C ARG A 158 -1.69 -17.71 -18.80
N LEU A 159 -1.34 -16.61 -18.12
CA LEU A 159 -0.77 -15.42 -18.77
C LEU A 159 0.55 -15.73 -19.48
N HIS A 160 1.45 -16.46 -18.83
CA HIS A 160 2.73 -16.89 -19.42
C HIS A 160 2.53 -17.72 -20.69
N VAL A 161 1.57 -18.66 -20.69
CA VAL A 161 1.20 -19.44 -21.89
C VAL A 161 0.67 -18.55 -23.02
N LEU A 162 0.00 -17.45 -22.69
CA LEU A 162 -0.48 -16.48 -23.68
C LEU A 162 0.61 -15.50 -24.14
N GLY A 163 1.82 -15.60 -23.61
CA GLY A 163 2.95 -14.71 -23.92
C GLY A 163 2.90 -13.38 -23.17
N VAL A 164 2.21 -13.32 -22.02
CA VAL A 164 2.16 -12.15 -21.13
C VAL A 164 2.99 -12.45 -19.90
N VAL A 165 3.92 -11.57 -19.56
CA VAL A 165 4.67 -11.56 -18.30
C VAL A 165 4.25 -10.33 -17.51
N VAL A 166 4.01 -10.46 -16.20
CA VAL A 166 3.51 -9.36 -15.36
C VAL A 166 4.61 -8.33 -15.10
N GLY A 167 5.82 -8.77 -14.77
CA GLY A 167 7.01 -7.92 -14.59
C GLY A 167 7.04 -7.21 -13.25
N ASP A 168 6.13 -6.27 -13.01
CA ASP A 168 6.01 -5.56 -11.74
C ASP A 168 5.01 -6.24 -10.79
N MET A 169 5.29 -7.51 -10.48
CA MET A 169 4.50 -8.27 -9.51
C MET A 169 4.86 -7.82 -8.09
N SER A 170 3.93 -7.12 -7.46
CA SER A 170 4.05 -6.65 -6.08
C SER A 170 2.68 -6.62 -5.42
N PRO A 171 2.60 -6.56 -4.08
CA PRO A 171 1.34 -6.56 -3.37
C PRO A 171 0.47 -5.35 -3.73
N LYS A 172 1.10 -4.23 -4.15
CA LYS A 172 0.42 -3.01 -4.60
C LYS A 172 -0.32 -3.19 -5.93
N ASN A 173 0.10 -4.15 -6.76
CA ASN A 173 -0.50 -4.44 -8.07
C ASN A 173 -1.43 -5.67 -8.04
N LEU A 174 -1.74 -6.16 -6.84
CA LEU A 174 -2.58 -7.34 -6.60
C LEU A 174 -3.68 -7.01 -5.62
N LEU A 175 -4.93 -7.23 -6.04
CA LEU A 175 -6.08 -7.17 -5.15
C LEU A 175 -6.54 -8.58 -4.80
N PHE A 176 -7.16 -8.75 -3.64
CA PHE A 176 -7.75 -10.00 -3.19
C PHE A 176 -9.26 -9.86 -2.90
N CYS A 177 -9.98 -10.95 -3.01
CA CYS A 177 -11.28 -11.12 -2.38
C CYS A 177 -11.31 -12.48 -1.68
N LEU A 178 -12.14 -12.63 -0.65
CA LEU A 178 -12.28 -13.89 0.10
C LEU A 178 -13.62 -14.59 -0.15
N GLU A 179 -14.62 -13.85 -0.63
CA GLU A 179 -15.97 -14.34 -0.89
C GLU A 179 -16.45 -13.99 -2.32
N PRO A 180 -17.31 -14.81 -2.95
CA PRO A 180 -17.78 -16.13 -2.49
C PRO A 180 -16.69 -17.21 -2.51
N GLU A 181 -15.58 -16.94 -3.20
CA GLU A 181 -14.38 -17.76 -3.22
C GLU A 181 -13.12 -16.86 -3.24
N PRO A 182 -12.00 -17.31 -2.64
CA PRO A 182 -10.74 -16.58 -2.72
C PRO A 182 -10.27 -16.38 -4.16
N ALA A 183 -9.95 -15.14 -4.52
CA ALA A 183 -9.39 -14.85 -5.84
C ALA A 183 -8.51 -13.60 -5.81
N CYS A 184 -7.63 -13.49 -6.80
CA CYS A 184 -6.78 -12.35 -7.05
C CYS A 184 -7.22 -11.57 -8.30
N LEU A 185 -6.96 -10.26 -8.32
CA LEU A 185 -7.09 -9.40 -9.49
C LEU A 185 -5.80 -8.63 -9.71
N LEU A 186 -5.22 -8.77 -10.90
CA LEU A 186 -4.09 -7.96 -11.33
C LEU A 186 -4.57 -6.56 -11.72
N ILE A 187 -3.88 -5.53 -11.22
CA ILE A 187 -4.06 -4.15 -11.67
C ILE A 187 -2.77 -3.62 -12.29
N ASP A 188 -2.79 -2.40 -12.82
CA ASP A 188 -1.64 -1.77 -13.49
C ASP A 188 -1.10 -2.60 -14.67
N CYS A 189 -2.03 -3.07 -15.51
CA CYS A 189 -1.74 -4.00 -16.60
C CYS A 189 -0.97 -3.39 -17.77
N ASP A 190 -0.67 -2.09 -17.76
CA ASP A 190 0.24 -1.41 -18.67
C ASP A 190 1.73 -1.65 -18.33
N ALA A 191 2.03 -2.14 -17.14
CA ALA A 191 3.38 -2.57 -16.75
C ALA A 191 3.80 -3.92 -17.36
N VAL A 192 2.86 -4.70 -17.91
CA VAL A 192 3.15 -6.05 -18.41
C VAL A 192 4.05 -6.03 -19.65
N ARG A 193 4.77 -7.14 -19.85
CA ARG A 193 5.47 -7.44 -21.10
C ARG A 193 4.65 -8.42 -21.93
N LEU A 194 4.10 -7.95 -23.04
CA LEU A 194 3.37 -8.77 -24.01
C LEU A 194 4.30 -9.15 -25.16
N ARG A 195 4.62 -10.44 -25.30
CA ARG A 195 5.43 -11.00 -26.40
C ARG A 195 6.76 -10.27 -26.62
N GLY A 196 7.41 -9.86 -25.52
CA GLY A 196 8.68 -9.13 -25.56
C GLY A 196 8.57 -7.61 -25.62
N ARG A 197 7.35 -7.04 -25.70
CA ARG A 197 7.12 -5.60 -25.81
C ARG A 197 6.47 -5.04 -24.56
N THR A 198 6.82 -3.81 -24.20
CA THR A 198 6.32 -3.11 -23.01
C THR A 198 5.81 -1.73 -23.39
N VAL A 199 4.80 -1.23 -22.67
CA VAL A 199 4.21 0.09 -22.93
C VAL A 199 5.12 1.21 -22.40
N LEU A 200 5.70 0.98 -21.23
CA LEU A 200 6.69 1.82 -20.58
C LEU A 200 7.95 1.00 -20.26
N PRO A 201 9.09 1.64 -19.94
CA PRO A 201 10.25 0.94 -19.40
C PRO A 201 9.87 0.11 -18.17
N GLN A 202 10.39 -1.11 -18.07
CA GLN A 202 10.14 -1.97 -16.92
C GLN A 202 10.72 -1.34 -15.66
N ALA A 203 9.96 -1.39 -14.59
CA ALA A 203 10.33 -0.91 -13.27
C ALA A 203 10.09 -2.01 -12.23
N GLU A 204 10.62 -1.81 -11.04
CA GLU A 204 10.40 -2.72 -9.92
C GLU A 204 9.86 -1.96 -8.71
N THR A 205 8.98 -2.63 -7.98
CA THR A 205 8.58 -2.20 -6.64
C THR A 205 9.73 -2.46 -5.66
N VAL A 206 10.01 -1.47 -4.78
CA VAL A 206 11.02 -1.59 -3.72
C VAL A 206 10.72 -2.77 -2.80
N ALA A 207 11.75 -3.52 -2.40
CA ALA A 207 11.71 -4.77 -1.63
C ALA A 207 11.09 -5.99 -2.39
N TRP A 208 10.94 -5.85 -3.71
CA TRP A 208 10.47 -6.88 -4.65
C TRP A 208 11.38 -6.97 -5.88
N GLU A 209 12.62 -6.49 -5.75
CA GLU A 209 13.61 -6.45 -6.82
C GLU A 209 14.14 -7.83 -7.20
N LEU A 210 14.51 -7.99 -8.46
CA LEU A 210 15.26 -9.15 -8.91
C LEU A 210 16.76 -9.02 -8.52
N PRO A 211 17.51 -10.13 -8.52
CA PRO A 211 18.97 -10.09 -8.39
C PRO A 211 19.62 -9.08 -9.37
N GLU A 212 20.66 -8.40 -8.89
CA GLU A 212 21.33 -7.34 -9.66
C GLU A 212 21.79 -7.84 -11.04
N GLY A 213 21.45 -7.09 -12.08
CA GLY A 213 21.82 -7.39 -13.46
C GLY A 213 20.88 -8.37 -14.18
N GLU A 214 19.84 -8.88 -13.52
CA GLU A 214 18.81 -9.69 -14.17
C GLU A 214 17.90 -8.85 -15.08
N GLU A 215 17.47 -9.42 -16.20
CA GLU A 215 16.51 -8.78 -17.08
C GLU A 215 15.11 -8.72 -16.43
N LEU A 216 14.54 -7.51 -16.36
CA LEU A 216 13.20 -7.26 -15.85
C LEU A 216 12.10 -7.72 -16.81
N GLY A 217 10.94 -8.08 -16.28
CA GLY A 217 9.79 -8.47 -17.12
C GLY A 217 9.95 -9.84 -17.77
N THR A 218 10.56 -10.79 -17.07
CA THR A 218 10.73 -12.19 -17.52
C THR A 218 9.86 -13.15 -16.70
N ALA A 219 9.53 -14.32 -17.27
CA ALA A 219 8.74 -15.32 -16.56
C ALA A 219 9.49 -15.89 -15.32
N ALA A 220 10.82 -15.93 -15.37
CA ALA A 220 11.66 -16.29 -14.23
C ALA A 220 11.67 -15.20 -13.14
N GLY A 221 11.56 -13.93 -13.55
CA GLY A 221 11.35 -12.81 -12.63
C GLY A 221 9.98 -12.87 -11.94
N ASP A 222 8.91 -13.17 -12.68
CA ASP A 222 7.58 -13.43 -12.11
C ASP A 222 7.63 -14.61 -11.12
N ALA A 223 8.37 -15.68 -11.43
CA ALA A 223 8.54 -16.83 -10.53
C ALA A 223 9.25 -16.47 -9.23
N HIS A 224 10.28 -15.62 -9.30
CA HIS A 224 10.97 -15.10 -8.13
C HIS A 224 10.00 -14.32 -7.22
N LYS A 225 9.29 -13.35 -7.80
CA LYS A 225 8.34 -12.49 -7.07
C LYS A 225 7.16 -13.28 -6.51
N PHE A 226 6.68 -14.31 -7.23
CA PHE A 226 5.66 -15.22 -6.71
C PHE A 226 6.16 -16.02 -5.50
N GLY A 227 7.41 -16.51 -5.53
CA GLY A 227 8.03 -17.19 -4.39
C GLY A 227 8.09 -16.29 -3.15
N LEU A 228 8.57 -15.04 -3.31
CA LEU A 228 8.57 -14.03 -2.25
C LEU A 228 7.16 -13.80 -1.69
N LEU A 229 6.16 -13.63 -2.57
CA LEU A 229 4.77 -13.46 -2.14
C LEU A 229 4.26 -14.67 -1.35
N ALA A 230 4.57 -15.88 -1.78
CA ALA A 230 4.13 -17.11 -1.12
C ALA A 230 4.68 -17.19 0.32
N MET A 231 5.98 -16.92 0.52
CA MET A 231 6.59 -16.92 1.86
C MET A 231 5.95 -15.82 2.73
N ARG A 232 5.92 -14.58 2.24
CA ARG A 232 5.37 -13.42 2.95
C ARG A 232 3.90 -13.57 3.34
N LEU A 233 3.09 -14.17 2.46
CA LEU A 233 1.67 -14.37 2.72
C LEU A 233 1.42 -15.46 3.75
N ILE A 234 2.21 -16.54 3.75
CA ILE A 234 2.08 -17.62 4.73
C ILE A 234 2.55 -17.17 6.11
N ASP A 235 3.64 -16.41 6.17
CA ASP A 235 4.20 -15.94 7.44
C ASP A 235 3.48 -14.71 8.00
N GLY A 236 2.74 -13.98 7.16
CA GLY A 236 2.12 -12.71 7.56
C GLY A 236 3.17 -11.64 7.87
N ASP A 237 4.24 -11.60 7.07
CA ASP A 237 5.39 -10.72 7.25
C ASP A 237 5.84 -10.17 5.90
N GLN A 238 5.93 -8.84 5.77
CA GLN A 238 6.29 -8.16 4.52
C GLN A 238 7.74 -8.41 4.10
N ASP A 239 8.58 -8.80 5.04
CA ASP A 239 10.01 -8.96 4.83
C ASP A 239 10.44 -10.44 4.81
N SER A 240 9.50 -11.38 5.01
CA SER A 240 9.85 -12.80 5.03
C SER A 240 10.47 -13.25 3.71
N ASP A 241 11.52 -14.05 3.85
CA ASP A 241 12.22 -14.74 2.79
C ASP A 241 12.50 -16.22 3.14
N ASP A 242 11.93 -16.73 4.24
CA ASP A 242 12.17 -18.07 4.77
C ASP A 242 11.19 -19.10 4.17
N PRO A 243 11.67 -20.15 3.46
CA PRO A 243 10.80 -21.18 2.92
C PRO A 243 10.20 -22.12 3.99
N SER A 244 10.68 -22.07 5.24
CA SER A 244 10.31 -23.02 6.30
C SER A 244 8.80 -23.05 6.61
N GLY A 245 8.13 -21.90 6.53
CA GLY A 245 6.67 -21.80 6.71
C GLY A 245 5.90 -22.60 5.66
N LEU A 246 6.34 -22.53 4.40
CA LEU A 246 5.78 -23.32 3.29
C LEU A 246 6.18 -24.80 3.38
N GLU A 247 7.42 -25.12 3.76
CA GLU A 247 7.89 -26.49 3.94
C GLU A 247 7.08 -27.26 5.00
N ALA A 248 6.70 -26.58 6.09
CA ALA A 248 5.87 -27.15 7.15
C ALA A 248 4.44 -27.48 6.68
N LEU A 249 3.96 -26.86 5.60
CA LEU A 249 2.65 -27.11 5.00
C LEU A 249 2.69 -28.23 3.97
N ASP A 250 3.68 -28.20 3.07
CA ASP A 250 3.96 -29.27 2.10
C ASP A 250 5.47 -29.19 1.74
N PRO A 251 6.25 -30.28 1.88
CA PRO A 251 7.69 -30.25 1.58
C PRO A 251 8.02 -29.78 0.17
N GLU A 252 7.14 -30.01 -0.81
CA GLU A 252 7.33 -29.54 -2.17
C GLU A 252 7.16 -28.03 -2.29
N LEU A 253 6.25 -27.42 -1.51
CA LEU A 253 6.13 -25.96 -1.44
C LEU A 253 7.40 -25.32 -0.88
N GLY A 254 8.00 -25.93 0.16
CA GLY A 254 9.29 -25.50 0.69
C GLY A 254 10.40 -25.55 -0.36
N ARG A 255 10.49 -26.66 -1.11
CA ARG A 255 11.46 -26.82 -2.21
C ARG A 255 11.27 -25.77 -3.32
N LEU A 256 10.02 -25.52 -3.72
CA LEU A 256 9.69 -24.52 -4.74
C LEU A 256 10.02 -23.09 -4.27
N ALA A 257 9.73 -22.77 -3.02
CA ALA A 257 10.06 -21.47 -2.42
C ALA A 257 11.56 -21.22 -2.37
N ALA A 258 12.34 -22.20 -1.94
CA ALA A 258 13.80 -22.12 -1.97
C ALA A 258 14.33 -21.93 -3.40
N ALA A 259 13.81 -22.72 -4.37
CA ALA A 259 14.24 -22.64 -5.76
C ALA A 259 13.85 -21.32 -6.45
N ALA A 260 12.72 -20.69 -6.08
CA ALA A 260 12.32 -19.39 -6.61
C ALA A 260 13.30 -18.26 -6.26
N ARG A 261 14.09 -18.43 -5.19
CA ARG A 261 15.12 -17.49 -4.76
C ARG A 261 16.48 -17.70 -5.44
N GLU A 262 16.62 -18.69 -6.31
CA GLU A 262 17.89 -18.95 -7.00
C GLU A 262 18.34 -17.74 -7.81
N THR A 263 19.64 -17.44 -7.73
CA THR A 263 20.25 -16.33 -8.50
C THR A 263 20.27 -16.62 -9.99
N ASP A 264 20.37 -17.89 -10.37
CA ASP A 264 20.27 -18.37 -11.75
C ASP A 264 18.78 -18.47 -12.15
N PRO A 265 18.28 -17.61 -13.07
CA PRO A 265 16.88 -17.59 -13.46
C PRO A 265 16.40 -18.92 -14.06
N GLU A 266 17.30 -19.70 -14.68
CA GLU A 266 16.96 -20.99 -15.29
C GLU A 266 16.67 -22.09 -14.26
N ARG A 267 17.08 -21.91 -13.00
CA ARG A 267 16.83 -22.86 -11.90
C ARG A 267 15.52 -22.60 -11.17
N ARG A 268 14.87 -21.47 -11.43
CA ARG A 268 13.61 -21.12 -10.77
C ARG A 268 12.47 -21.99 -11.29
N PRO A 269 11.55 -22.41 -10.42
CA PRO A 269 10.42 -23.24 -10.84
C PRO A 269 9.48 -22.44 -11.73
N ARG A 270 8.83 -23.12 -12.68
CA ARG A 270 7.73 -22.48 -13.40
C ARG A 270 6.55 -22.33 -12.45
N ILE A 271 5.80 -21.24 -12.60
CA ILE A 271 4.62 -20.98 -11.74
C ILE A 271 3.63 -22.15 -11.72
N VAL A 272 3.43 -22.84 -12.85
CA VAL A 272 2.52 -23.98 -12.94
C VAL A 272 2.85 -25.12 -11.97
N GLU A 273 4.11 -25.25 -11.55
CA GLU A 273 4.57 -26.30 -10.63
C GLU A 273 4.07 -26.10 -9.20
N TRP A 274 3.66 -24.87 -8.85
CA TRP A 274 3.10 -24.53 -7.54
C TRP A 274 1.65 -24.97 -7.37
N ILE A 275 0.89 -25.16 -8.45
CA ILE A 275 -0.57 -25.34 -8.39
C ILE A 275 -0.96 -26.61 -7.63
N GLU A 276 -0.34 -27.76 -7.95
CA GLU A 276 -0.71 -29.04 -7.32
C GLU A 276 -0.34 -29.08 -5.81
N PRO A 277 0.88 -28.70 -5.38
CA PRO A 277 1.19 -28.61 -3.95
C PRO A 277 0.30 -27.62 -3.19
N LEU A 278 -0.07 -26.49 -3.79
CA LEU A 278 -1.02 -25.54 -3.20
C LEU A 278 -2.42 -26.15 -3.05
N ASP A 279 -2.94 -26.85 -4.06
CA ASP A 279 -4.24 -27.54 -3.99
C ASP A 279 -4.25 -28.61 -2.87
N ARG A 280 -3.15 -29.37 -2.70
CA ARG A 280 -3.01 -30.34 -1.61
C ARG A 280 -2.98 -29.68 -0.24
N ALA A 281 -2.14 -28.65 -0.06
CA ALA A 281 -2.01 -27.94 1.20
C ALA A 281 -3.32 -27.25 1.60
N ALA A 282 -4.02 -26.61 0.65
CA ALA A 282 -5.32 -25.99 0.90
C ALA A 282 -6.36 -27.03 1.34
N SER A 283 -6.40 -28.18 0.67
CA SER A 283 -7.29 -29.29 1.02
C SER A 283 -7.00 -29.87 2.42
N GLU A 284 -5.74 -29.88 2.84
CA GLU A 284 -5.38 -30.29 4.21
C GLU A 284 -5.77 -29.24 5.25
N ALA A 285 -5.52 -27.96 4.97
CA ALA A 285 -5.91 -26.84 5.83
C ALA A 285 -7.43 -26.83 6.07
N ALA A 286 -8.23 -27.08 5.03
CA ALA A 286 -9.69 -27.20 5.11
C ALA A 286 -10.17 -28.34 6.03
N ARG A 287 -9.37 -29.41 6.16
CA ARG A 287 -9.71 -30.59 6.98
C ARG A 287 -9.32 -30.45 8.45
N ARG A 288 -8.48 -29.47 8.81
CA ARG A 288 -8.09 -29.25 10.20
C ARG A 288 -9.26 -28.62 10.98
N PRO A 289 -9.67 -29.20 12.14
CA PRO A 289 -10.72 -28.59 12.96
C PRO A 289 -10.30 -27.20 13.44
N ILE A 290 -11.22 -26.24 13.42
CA ILE A 290 -11.08 -24.93 14.05
C ILE A 290 -11.04 -25.15 15.57
N GLY A 291 -9.86 -25.44 16.12
CA GLY A 291 -9.66 -25.71 17.54
C GLY A 291 -8.71 -26.86 17.84
N SER A 292 -7.42 -26.66 17.58
CA SER A 292 -6.36 -27.37 18.29
C SER A 292 -5.09 -26.53 18.23
N ALA A 293 -4.91 -25.66 19.23
CA ALA A 293 -3.57 -25.23 19.60
C ALA A 293 -2.73 -26.48 19.82
N ALA A 294 -1.59 -26.58 19.15
CA ALA A 294 -0.65 -27.67 19.39
C ALA A 294 -0.22 -27.67 20.87
N PRO A 295 -0.11 -28.82 21.54
CA PRO A 295 0.54 -28.89 22.84
C PRO A 295 2.02 -28.60 22.62
N GLY A 296 2.56 -27.63 23.38
CA GLY A 296 3.99 -27.37 23.43
C GLY A 296 4.76 -28.66 23.75
N ALA A 297 5.77 -28.93 22.93
CA ALA A 297 6.76 -29.96 23.21
C ALA A 297 7.59 -29.52 24.43
N ASP A 298 7.16 -29.94 25.62
CA ASP A 298 7.97 -29.86 26.83
C ASP A 298 8.98 -31.01 26.80
N ALA A 299 10.20 -30.69 26.36
CA ALA A 299 11.36 -31.55 26.48
C ALA A 299 12.23 -30.99 27.61
N GLY A 300 12.25 -31.68 28.76
CA GLY A 300 13.18 -31.35 29.84
C GLY A 300 12.88 -32.02 31.18
N GLY A 301 13.22 -33.30 31.31
CA GLY A 301 13.38 -33.93 32.63
C GLY A 301 14.63 -33.39 33.36
N PRO A 302 14.62 -33.44 34.70
CA PRO A 302 15.58 -34.31 35.41
C PRO A 302 14.81 -35.17 36.43
N GLY A 303 15.19 -36.42 36.69
CA GLY A 303 16.47 -36.81 37.27
C GLY A 303 16.22 -37.11 38.75
N ALA A 304 16.27 -38.39 39.09
CA ALA A 304 15.87 -38.99 40.36
C ALA A 304 16.73 -38.54 41.55
N ASP A 305 16.12 -38.53 42.73
CA ASP A 305 16.75 -38.91 44.01
C ASP A 305 15.66 -39.45 44.94
N GLY A 306 15.91 -40.60 45.56
CA GLY A 306 15.01 -41.27 46.49
C GLY A 306 15.47 -41.16 47.94
N GLU A 307 14.55 -41.40 48.87
CA GLU A 307 14.74 -42.06 50.19
C GLU A 307 13.41 -42.02 50.95
N GLY A 308 12.87 -43.18 51.35
CA GLY A 308 12.63 -43.56 52.76
C GLY A 308 11.33 -42.96 53.34
N GLY A 309 10.27 -43.68 53.69
CA GLY A 309 10.16 -44.86 54.55
C GLY A 309 9.27 -44.49 55.75
N GLY A 310 8.28 -45.33 56.12
CA GLY A 310 7.62 -45.27 57.44
C GLY A 310 6.09 -45.14 57.47
N ASP A 311 5.43 -46.30 57.43
CA ASP A 311 4.44 -46.84 58.38
C ASP A 311 3.42 -45.95 59.15
N GLY A 312 2.17 -46.45 59.22
CA GLY A 312 1.31 -46.32 60.40
C GLY A 312 -0.08 -45.67 60.25
N GLY A 313 -1.14 -46.48 60.37
CA GLY A 313 -2.27 -46.13 61.26
C GLY A 313 -3.66 -45.87 60.66
N ASP A 314 -4.39 -46.96 60.44
CA ASP A 314 -5.79 -47.27 60.78
C ASP A 314 -6.78 -46.16 61.24
N GLY A 315 -8.04 -46.30 60.78
CA GLY A 315 -9.23 -45.94 61.57
C GLY A 315 -10.31 -45.10 60.89
N GLY A 316 -11.46 -45.72 60.59
CA GLY A 316 -12.75 -45.12 60.94
C GLY A 316 -13.81 -44.96 59.85
N ASP A 317 -14.76 -45.88 59.87
CA ASP A 317 -16.04 -45.88 59.14
C ASP A 317 -16.89 -44.61 59.32
N GLY A 318 -17.68 -44.30 58.29
CA GLY A 318 -18.71 -43.25 58.36
C GLY A 318 -19.58 -43.18 57.11
N ALA A 319 -20.38 -44.22 56.88
CA ALA A 319 -21.46 -44.19 55.89
C ALA A 319 -22.58 -43.21 56.31
N ASN A 320 -23.04 -42.36 55.39
CA ASN A 320 -24.47 -42.07 55.30
C ASN A 320 -24.92 -41.68 53.89
N THR A 321 -26.11 -42.17 53.59
CA THR A 321 -26.81 -42.31 52.31
C THR A 321 -27.63 -41.07 51.91
N THR A 322 -27.68 -40.84 50.59
CA THR A 322 -28.84 -40.49 49.73
C THR A 322 -29.77 -39.31 50.09
N VAL A 323 -29.85 -38.28 49.22
CA VAL A 323 -31.12 -37.67 48.71
C VAL A 323 -30.90 -36.99 47.32
N LEU A 324 -31.74 -37.34 46.34
CA LEU A 324 -32.18 -36.56 45.16
C LEU A 324 -33.72 -36.31 45.33
N PRO A 325 -34.50 -35.51 44.54
CA PRO A 325 -34.24 -34.56 43.42
C PRO A 325 -35.13 -33.25 43.40
N ARG A 326 -34.99 -32.44 42.32
CA ARG A 326 -36.06 -31.82 41.46
C ARG A 326 -36.40 -30.29 41.54
N VAL A 327 -36.03 -29.59 40.45
CA VAL A 327 -36.70 -28.54 39.60
C VAL A 327 -37.31 -27.26 40.20
N GLY A 328 -36.82 -26.11 39.69
CA GLY A 328 -37.66 -25.00 39.15
C GLY A 328 -37.46 -23.60 39.74
N GLY A 329 -37.01 -22.62 38.92
CA GLY A 329 -37.18 -21.18 39.22
C GLY A 329 -36.14 -20.25 38.60
N THR A 330 -36.53 -19.52 37.56
CA THR A 330 -35.82 -18.42 36.88
C THR A 330 -35.75 -17.15 37.74
N VAL A 331 -34.55 -16.57 37.97
CA VAL A 331 -34.32 -15.14 38.29
C VAL A 331 -32.89 -14.74 37.85
N LEU A 332 -32.75 -13.80 36.89
CA LEU A 332 -31.54 -12.97 36.68
C LEU A 332 -31.44 -11.93 37.81
N PRO A 333 -30.25 -11.58 38.38
CA PRO A 333 -29.30 -10.61 37.78
C PRO A 333 -27.83 -10.76 38.35
N PRO A 334 -26.88 -9.79 38.25
CA PRO A 334 -26.69 -8.65 37.36
C PRO A 334 -25.39 -8.74 36.51
N ALA A 335 -25.29 -7.87 35.51
CA ALA A 335 -24.16 -7.70 34.61
C ALA A 335 -22.81 -7.45 35.33
N PRO A 336 -21.69 -8.03 34.86
CA PRO A 336 -20.37 -7.60 35.29
C PRO A 336 -20.10 -6.18 34.77
N ARG A 337 -19.73 -5.32 35.71
CA ARG A 337 -19.40 -3.91 35.54
C ARG A 337 -18.30 -3.71 34.50
N ARG A 338 -18.45 -2.66 33.70
CA ARG A 338 -17.43 -2.08 32.81
C ARG A 338 -16.12 -1.88 33.58
N GLY A 339 -15.19 -2.80 33.41
CA GLY A 339 -13.78 -2.62 33.74
C GLY A 339 -13.10 -1.96 32.55
N ARG A 340 -12.60 -0.74 32.74
CA ARG A 340 -11.59 -0.14 31.86
C ARG A 340 -10.34 -1.02 31.97
N ALA A 341 -10.08 -1.84 30.97
CA ALA A 341 -8.84 -2.59 30.84
C ALA A 341 -8.23 -2.29 29.46
N SER A 342 -7.16 -1.50 29.51
CA SER A 342 -6.00 -1.50 28.61
C SER A 342 -6.25 -1.72 27.12
N ARG A 343 -6.51 -0.61 26.42
CA ARG A 343 -6.21 -0.47 24.99
C ARG A 343 -4.71 -0.25 24.83
N VAL A 344 -3.95 -1.30 24.56
CA VAL A 344 -2.56 -1.20 24.06
C VAL A 344 -2.31 -2.45 23.21
N ALA A 345 -2.38 -2.31 21.88
CA ALA A 345 -1.74 -3.16 20.86
C ALA A 345 -2.35 -2.86 19.49
N ALA A 346 -1.84 -1.84 18.80
CA ALA A 346 -1.99 -1.64 17.35
C ALA A 346 -1.21 -0.39 16.96
N ALA A 347 0.12 -0.47 17.01
CA ALA A 347 1.01 0.59 16.59
C ALA A 347 2.38 -0.06 16.36
N ALA A 348 2.57 -0.73 15.22
CA ALA A 348 3.89 -1.24 14.77
C ALA A 348 4.04 -1.39 13.24
N VAL A 349 3.06 -0.97 12.43
CA VAL A 349 3.08 -1.16 10.96
C VAL A 349 3.07 0.16 10.17
N LEU A 350 2.94 1.31 10.85
CA LEU A 350 2.76 2.62 10.20
C LEU A 350 4.03 3.24 9.56
N VAL A 351 5.15 2.52 9.48
CA VAL A 351 6.32 2.96 8.69
C VAL A 351 6.41 2.26 7.32
N GLY A 352 5.64 1.18 7.10
CA GLY A 352 5.52 0.50 5.81
C GLY A 352 4.16 0.66 5.10
N ALA A 353 3.11 1.09 5.80
CA ALA A 353 1.72 0.98 5.32
C ALA A 353 0.94 2.31 5.21
N LEU A 354 1.44 3.28 4.45
CA LEU A 354 0.72 4.54 4.18
C LEU A 354 0.62 4.91 2.69
N VAL A 355 0.51 3.90 1.86
CA VAL A 355 -0.10 4.08 0.54
C VAL A 355 -1.44 3.35 0.61
N GLY A 356 -2.56 4.07 0.82
CA GLY A 356 -3.89 3.44 0.70
C GLY A 356 -5.09 4.01 1.48
N GLY A 357 -5.47 5.27 1.25
CA GLY A 357 -6.87 5.75 1.33
C GLY A 357 -7.38 6.31 2.69
N THR A 358 -8.29 7.29 2.78
CA THR A 358 -9.24 7.92 1.83
C THR A 358 -9.75 9.31 2.32
N ALA A 359 -10.84 9.84 1.70
CA ALA A 359 -11.43 11.18 1.63
C ALA A 359 -12.07 11.74 2.92
N ILE A 360 -12.51 13.01 3.00
CA ILE A 360 -13.81 13.56 2.50
C ILE A 360 -13.73 15.11 2.46
N TRP A 361 -14.34 15.76 1.45
CA TRP A 361 -15.19 16.94 1.74
C TRP A 361 -16.45 16.98 0.89
N SER A 362 -17.57 17.22 1.55
CA SER A 362 -18.92 17.30 1.03
C SER A 362 -19.32 18.74 0.76
N GLY A 363 -19.80 19.00 -0.46
CA GLY A 363 -20.89 19.90 -0.84
C GLY A 363 -20.97 21.31 -0.23
N TRP A 364 -20.98 22.31 -1.12
CA TRP A 364 -22.06 23.30 -1.16
C TRP A 364 -22.41 23.63 -2.61
N GLY A 365 -23.71 23.60 -2.89
CA GLY A 365 -24.30 24.13 -4.10
C GLY A 365 -24.78 25.56 -3.87
N SER A 366 -24.80 26.32 -4.95
CA SER A 366 -25.78 27.33 -5.36
C SER A 366 -25.37 27.68 -6.79
N GLY A 367 -26.21 27.64 -7.82
CA GLY A 367 -27.62 28.00 -7.82
C GLY A 367 -27.77 29.26 -8.67
N ASP A 368 -28.13 29.01 -9.94
CA ASP A 368 -28.98 29.81 -10.81
C ASP A 368 -28.53 31.08 -11.57
N GLU A 369 -28.75 30.91 -12.89
CA GLU A 369 -29.52 31.77 -13.82
C GLU A 369 -28.95 33.09 -14.34
N GLY A 370 -28.98 33.23 -15.68
CA GLY A 370 -28.74 34.51 -16.33
C GLY A 370 -28.65 34.51 -17.85
N THR A 371 -29.61 33.90 -18.54
CA THR A 371 -29.92 34.04 -19.98
C THR A 371 -29.79 35.47 -20.53
N THR A 372 -29.09 35.67 -21.66
CA THR A 372 -29.60 36.23 -22.95
C THR A 372 -28.53 36.88 -23.84
N GLY A 373 -28.64 36.63 -25.15
CA GLY A 373 -28.61 37.71 -26.14
C GLY A 373 -27.28 37.99 -26.85
N GLY A 374 -27.11 37.42 -28.04
CA GLY A 374 -26.16 37.95 -29.01
C GLY A 374 -26.64 39.25 -29.65
N THR A 375 -25.71 40.08 -30.14
CA THR A 375 -25.82 40.85 -31.39
C THR A 375 -24.45 41.44 -31.76
N ARG A 376 -24.09 41.28 -33.04
CA ARG A 376 -23.01 41.93 -33.80
C ARG A 376 -23.44 43.36 -34.18
N MET A 377 -22.52 44.34 -34.15
CA MET A 377 -22.25 45.30 -35.25
C MET A 377 -21.51 46.56 -34.77
N THR A 378 -20.33 46.79 -35.38
CA THR A 378 -19.78 48.03 -35.98
C THR A 378 -20.04 49.41 -35.37
N GLY A 379 -18.98 50.23 -35.30
CA GLY A 379 -19.06 51.67 -35.59
C GLY A 379 -18.12 52.57 -34.81
N ASP A 380 -17.09 53.07 -35.51
CA ASP A 380 -16.41 54.37 -35.43
C ASP A 380 -15.90 55.00 -34.11
N LEU A 381 -14.64 55.46 -34.21
CA LEU A 381 -13.96 56.45 -33.37
C LEU A 381 -14.59 57.85 -33.51
N PRO A 382 -14.53 58.68 -32.46
CA PRO A 382 -13.67 59.87 -32.57
C PRO A 382 -12.92 60.28 -31.29
N THR A 383 -11.79 60.94 -31.54
CA THR A 383 -10.77 61.55 -30.67
C THR A 383 -11.25 62.59 -29.64
N ALA A 384 -10.70 62.53 -28.40
CA ALA A 384 -10.09 63.62 -27.59
C ALA A 384 -9.95 63.17 -26.10
N PRO A 385 -9.31 63.95 -25.21
CA PRO A 385 -7.91 64.40 -25.09
C PRO A 385 -7.15 63.61 -23.98
N ARG A 386 -5.85 63.87 -23.80
CA ARG A 386 -5.05 63.35 -22.67
C ARG A 386 -5.48 64.01 -21.36
N PRO A 387 -5.63 63.23 -20.26
CA PRO A 387 -5.21 63.70 -18.95
C PRO A 387 -4.30 62.69 -18.23
N GLU A 388 -3.25 63.24 -17.63
CA GLU A 388 -2.76 62.96 -16.28
C GLU A 388 -2.46 61.51 -15.88
N GLN A 389 -1.16 61.23 -15.80
CA GLN A 389 -0.56 60.17 -15.01
C GLN A 389 -1.02 60.30 -13.55
N SER A 390 -1.80 59.36 -13.04
CA SER A 390 -2.01 59.12 -11.60
C SER A 390 -2.57 57.72 -11.32
N GLU A 391 -2.09 56.67 -11.98
CA GLU A 391 -2.36 55.27 -11.59
C GLU A 391 -1.12 54.40 -11.89
N THR A 392 -0.02 54.63 -11.17
CA THR A 392 1.17 53.75 -11.21
C THR A 392 1.60 53.28 -9.82
N GLY A 393 0.81 53.58 -8.79
CA GLY A 393 1.09 53.17 -7.42
C GLY A 393 0.44 51.84 -7.00
N GLU A 394 -0.70 51.48 -7.61
CA GLU A 394 -1.52 50.35 -7.15
C GLU A 394 -1.18 49.05 -7.90
N GLU A 395 -1.06 49.09 -9.23
CA GLU A 395 -0.57 47.93 -10.03
C GLU A 395 0.86 47.52 -9.63
N THR A 396 1.76 48.49 -9.40
CA THR A 396 3.15 48.20 -9.01
C THR A 396 3.22 47.60 -7.59
N ALA A 397 2.31 48.00 -6.69
CA ALA A 397 2.26 47.44 -5.33
C ALA A 397 1.68 46.01 -5.32
N GLU A 398 0.65 45.76 -6.13
CA GLU A 398 0.01 44.45 -6.28
C GLU A 398 0.94 43.44 -6.97
N GLU A 399 1.70 43.87 -7.99
CA GLU A 399 2.71 43.05 -8.66
C GLU A 399 3.88 42.69 -7.72
N THR A 400 4.38 43.65 -6.91
CA THR A 400 5.45 43.36 -5.92
C THR A 400 4.98 42.45 -4.78
N ALA A 401 3.71 42.51 -4.39
CA ALA A 401 3.15 41.63 -3.37
C ALA A 401 3.03 40.18 -3.88
N ALA A 402 2.54 40.00 -5.11
CA ALA A 402 2.43 38.68 -5.75
C ALA A 402 3.81 38.05 -6.02
N GLU A 403 4.82 38.85 -6.39
CA GLU A 403 6.20 38.38 -6.54
C GLU A 403 6.79 37.89 -5.21
N THR A 404 6.55 38.64 -4.12
CA THR A 404 7.01 38.26 -2.77
C THR A 404 6.34 36.98 -2.25
N GLU A 405 5.04 36.83 -2.48
CA GLU A 405 4.29 35.61 -2.14
C GLU A 405 4.84 34.38 -2.88
N PHE A 406 5.08 34.50 -4.19
CA PHE A 406 5.66 33.42 -4.99
C PHE A 406 7.07 33.04 -4.54
N GLU A 407 7.91 34.02 -4.16
CA GLU A 407 9.25 33.77 -3.62
C GLU A 407 9.22 32.95 -2.33
N GLN A 408 8.32 33.29 -1.40
CA GLN A 408 8.13 32.55 -0.15
C GLN A 408 7.65 31.12 -0.40
N ALA A 409 6.65 30.93 -1.28
CA ALA A 409 6.16 29.60 -1.65
C ALA A 409 7.26 28.75 -2.32
N ARG A 410 8.08 29.37 -3.18
CA ARG A 410 9.22 28.71 -3.83
C ARG A 410 10.31 28.32 -2.82
N ALA A 411 10.54 29.11 -1.77
CA ALA A 411 11.52 28.82 -0.74
C ALA A 411 11.17 27.54 0.05
N LEU A 412 9.90 27.39 0.46
CA LEU A 412 9.43 26.16 1.09
C LEU A 412 9.51 24.97 0.14
N ASN A 413 9.06 25.12 -1.12
CA ASN A 413 9.21 24.05 -2.12
C ASN A 413 10.69 23.66 -2.33
N GLY A 414 11.61 24.62 -2.32
CA GLY A 414 13.05 24.37 -2.42
C GLY A 414 13.59 23.52 -1.26
N LEU A 415 13.12 23.78 -0.02
CA LEU A 415 13.46 22.96 1.14
C LEU A 415 12.98 21.51 0.97
N LEU A 416 11.75 21.31 0.45
CA LEU A 416 11.18 19.98 0.20
C LEU A 416 11.94 19.21 -0.88
N VAL A 417 12.31 19.86 -1.98
CA VAL A 417 13.17 19.27 -3.03
C VAL A 417 14.49 18.80 -2.46
N HIS A 418 15.15 19.62 -1.64
CA HIS A 418 16.45 19.26 -1.05
C HIS A 418 16.33 18.06 -0.08
N ASN A 419 15.28 18.03 0.74
CA ASN A 419 14.99 16.91 1.63
C ASN A 419 14.74 15.59 0.87
N SER A 420 13.99 15.63 -0.23
CA SER A 420 13.66 14.44 -1.03
C SER A 420 14.89 13.67 -1.54
N GLY A 421 16.02 14.36 -1.78
CA GLY A 421 17.28 13.76 -2.24
C GLY A 421 18.18 13.19 -1.14
N THR A 422 17.78 13.22 0.14
CA THR A 422 18.65 12.87 1.30
C THR A 422 18.20 11.66 2.11
N ARG A 423 17.16 10.93 1.67
CA ARG A 423 16.56 9.85 2.46
C ARG A 423 17.31 8.52 2.33
N SER A 424 17.71 7.93 3.46
CA SER A 424 18.23 6.56 3.48
C SER A 424 18.12 5.88 4.86
N GLY A 425 17.95 4.55 4.81
CA GLY A 425 18.48 3.60 5.79
C GLY A 425 17.64 3.29 7.04
N VAL A 426 16.64 4.09 7.41
CA VAL A 426 15.86 3.87 8.65
C VAL A 426 15.12 2.53 8.63
N SER A 427 14.42 2.21 7.53
CA SER A 427 13.72 0.93 7.39
C SER A 427 14.69 -0.26 7.40
N ASP A 428 15.81 -0.16 6.68
CA ASP A 428 16.86 -1.19 6.68
C ASP A 428 17.44 -1.40 8.09
N ALA A 429 17.64 -0.30 8.83
CA ALA A 429 18.12 -0.33 10.20
C ALA A 429 17.10 -1.00 11.14
N VAL A 430 15.80 -0.73 10.99
CA VAL A 430 14.74 -1.43 11.75
C VAL A 430 14.81 -2.93 11.48
N ALA A 431 14.92 -3.34 10.21
CA ALA A 431 14.99 -4.74 9.83
C ALA A 431 16.24 -5.44 10.39
N VAL A 432 17.39 -4.76 10.40
CA VAL A 432 18.63 -5.26 11.04
C VAL A 432 18.45 -5.48 12.54
N VAL A 433 17.74 -4.59 13.23
CA VAL A 433 17.52 -4.68 14.68
C VAL A 433 16.52 -5.78 15.01
N GLN A 434 15.44 -5.93 14.25
CA GLN A 434 14.44 -6.99 14.44
C GLN A 434 15.03 -8.41 14.23
N ARG A 435 15.94 -8.56 13.25
CA ARG A 435 16.68 -9.81 13.03
C ARG A 435 17.84 -10.03 14.01
N CYS A 436 18.09 -9.08 14.91
CA CYS A 436 19.21 -9.12 15.84
C CYS A 436 20.57 -9.39 15.15
N GLY A 437 20.94 -8.55 14.17
CA GLY A 437 22.13 -8.72 13.30
C GLY A 437 23.53 -8.73 13.97
N GLY A 438 23.64 -9.07 15.25
CA GLY A 438 24.86 -8.99 16.05
C GLY A 438 25.18 -7.57 16.49
N ASN A 439 25.93 -7.43 17.59
CA ASN A 439 26.16 -6.13 18.24
C ASN A 439 26.77 -5.07 17.34
N THR A 440 27.59 -5.45 16.35
CA THR A 440 28.14 -4.49 15.38
C THR A 440 27.06 -3.94 14.45
N ALA A 441 26.18 -4.79 13.92
CA ALA A 441 25.09 -4.32 13.06
C ALA A 441 24.06 -3.52 13.85
N LEU A 442 23.77 -3.91 15.10
CA LEU A 442 22.91 -3.13 15.99
C LEU A 442 23.48 -1.73 16.26
N ARG A 443 24.78 -1.60 16.56
CA ARG A 443 25.42 -0.27 16.73
C ARG A 443 25.38 0.56 15.46
N ASN A 444 25.54 -0.06 14.29
CA ASN A 444 25.42 0.64 13.02
C ASN A 444 23.98 1.12 12.78
N ALA A 445 22.98 0.27 13.02
CA ALA A 445 21.56 0.63 12.93
C ALA A 445 21.19 1.77 13.88
N LYS A 446 21.69 1.73 15.13
CA LYS A 446 21.56 2.84 16.07
C LYS A 446 22.15 4.14 15.50
N GLY A 447 23.35 4.06 14.92
CA GLY A 447 24.00 5.22 14.28
C GLY A 447 23.17 5.81 13.13
N VAL A 448 22.47 4.97 12.36
CA VAL A 448 21.53 5.40 11.31
C VAL A 448 20.35 6.15 11.91
N PHE A 449 19.71 5.62 12.96
CA PHE A 449 18.62 6.31 13.65
C PHE A 449 19.04 7.66 14.25
N ASP A 450 20.20 7.70 14.93
CA ASP A 450 20.75 8.94 15.49
C ASP A 450 21.04 9.99 14.40
N ALA A 451 21.51 9.57 13.23
CA ALA A 451 21.76 10.45 12.10
C ALA A 451 20.45 10.96 11.47
N ALA A 452 19.45 10.08 11.32
CA ALA A 452 18.12 10.44 10.83
C ALA A 452 17.46 11.50 11.72
N ALA A 453 17.47 11.30 13.05
CA ALA A 453 16.94 12.26 14.00
C ALA A 453 17.59 13.66 13.85
N ARG A 454 18.93 13.72 13.77
CA ARG A 454 19.68 14.98 13.57
C ARG A 454 19.33 15.65 12.25
N SER A 455 19.14 14.86 11.19
CA SER A 455 18.72 15.38 9.89
C SER A 455 17.33 16.00 9.96
N ARG A 456 16.39 15.38 10.68
CA ARG A 456 15.03 15.93 10.89
C ARG A 456 15.06 17.22 11.72
N ASP A 457 15.90 17.28 12.75
CA ASP A 457 16.10 18.52 13.52
C ASP A 457 16.67 19.66 12.67
N ASP A 458 17.55 19.35 11.70
CA ASP A 458 18.06 20.35 10.75
C ASP A 458 16.98 20.89 9.82
N LEU A 459 16.09 20.01 9.36
CA LEU A 459 14.96 20.40 8.51
C LEU A 459 13.98 21.30 9.26
N VAL A 460 13.66 21.00 10.52
CA VAL A 460 12.86 21.88 11.38
C VAL A 460 13.52 23.25 11.49
N ARG A 461 14.81 23.32 11.84
CA ARG A 461 15.53 24.62 11.92
C ARG A 461 15.52 25.40 10.61
N ARG A 462 15.59 24.74 9.46
CA ARG A 462 15.53 25.40 8.15
C ARG A 462 14.13 25.90 7.83
N LEU A 463 13.10 25.15 8.20
CA LEU A 463 11.71 25.56 8.07
C LEU A 463 11.42 26.81 8.90
N ASP A 464 11.97 26.89 10.11
CA ASP A 464 11.82 28.03 11.04
C ASP A 464 12.45 29.31 10.53
N ALA A 465 13.38 29.20 9.58
CA ALA A 465 14.06 30.32 8.96
C ALA A 465 13.34 30.82 7.70
N LEU A 466 12.24 30.18 7.28
CA LEU A 466 11.45 30.62 6.13
C LEU A 466 10.36 31.61 6.57
N ASP A 467 10.30 32.74 5.88
CA ASP A 467 9.17 33.65 5.96
C ASP A 467 8.04 33.12 5.06
N LEU A 468 6.84 32.94 5.62
CA LEU A 468 5.66 32.42 4.92
C LEU A 468 4.39 33.25 5.23
N ASP A 469 4.58 34.47 5.75
CA ASP A 469 3.52 35.41 6.14
C ASP A 469 2.73 35.96 4.94
N ARG A 470 3.31 35.89 3.74
CA ARG A 470 2.70 36.37 2.49
C ARG A 470 2.02 35.29 1.69
N VAL A 471 2.22 34.02 2.04
CA VAL A 471 1.53 32.90 1.41
C VAL A 471 0.25 32.60 2.19
N PRO A 472 -0.95 32.80 1.62
CA PRO A 472 -2.20 32.45 2.29
C PRO A 472 -2.20 30.98 2.73
N GLY A 473 -2.27 30.75 4.05
CA GLY A 473 -2.21 29.40 4.62
C GLY A 473 -0.80 28.80 4.75
N GLY A 474 0.26 29.52 4.33
CA GLY A 474 1.65 29.08 4.34
C GLY A 474 2.19 28.78 5.74
N GLU A 475 1.96 29.67 6.72
CA GLU A 475 2.37 29.45 8.12
C GLU A 475 1.71 28.20 8.72
N SER A 476 0.42 28.01 8.42
CA SER A 476 -0.34 26.86 8.91
C SER A 476 0.13 25.56 8.26
N ALA A 477 0.50 25.58 6.98
CA ALA A 477 1.14 24.45 6.34
C ALA A 477 2.51 24.16 7.00
N ALA A 478 3.36 25.17 7.17
CA ALA A 478 4.66 25.00 7.81
C ALA A 478 4.57 24.43 9.24
N GLU A 479 3.58 24.82 10.03
CA GLU A 479 3.35 24.23 11.35
C GLU A 479 3.10 22.72 11.29
N ARG A 480 2.28 22.25 10.34
CA ARG A 480 2.03 20.81 10.13
C ARG A 480 3.27 20.06 9.66
N LEU A 481 4.08 20.70 8.80
CA LEU A 481 5.33 20.10 8.34
C LEU A 481 6.36 19.99 9.48
N ARG A 482 6.45 21.03 10.32
CA ARG A 482 7.24 21.02 11.55
C ARG A 482 6.83 19.85 12.44
N ASP A 483 5.55 19.71 12.76
CA ASP A 483 5.03 18.61 13.57
C ASP A 483 5.40 17.24 12.97
N GLY A 484 5.28 17.11 11.64
CA GLY A 484 5.65 15.91 10.91
C GLY A 484 7.13 15.53 11.06
N TRP A 485 8.03 16.51 10.98
CA TRP A 485 9.47 16.29 11.14
C TRP A 485 9.90 16.13 12.60
N GLU A 486 9.31 16.86 13.53
CA GLU A 486 9.57 16.69 14.97
C GLU A 486 9.15 15.31 15.46
N HIS A 487 7.98 14.82 15.04
CA HIS A 487 7.55 13.47 15.34
C HIS A 487 8.42 12.42 14.62
N SER A 488 8.87 12.68 13.39
CA SER A 488 9.83 11.77 12.73
C SER A 488 11.14 11.68 13.53
N ALA A 489 11.68 12.82 13.98
CA ALA A 489 12.89 12.87 14.81
C ALA A 489 12.69 12.14 16.15
N ALA A 490 11.53 12.29 16.78
CA ALA A 490 11.19 11.61 18.02
C ALA A 490 11.09 10.09 17.84
N ALA A 491 10.54 9.62 16.71
CA ALA A 491 10.50 8.21 16.34
C ALA A 491 11.92 7.64 16.16
N ASP A 492 12.76 8.33 15.38
CA ASP A 492 14.15 7.93 15.14
C ASP A 492 14.94 7.82 16.46
N ARG A 493 14.81 8.81 17.37
CA ARG A 493 15.46 8.74 18.70
C ARG A 493 14.94 7.57 19.54
N ALA A 494 13.66 7.22 19.42
CA ALA A 494 13.09 6.10 20.14
C ALA A 494 13.59 4.76 19.56
N TYR A 495 13.71 4.62 18.23
CA TYR A 495 14.37 3.47 17.63
C TYR A 495 15.85 3.35 18.05
N ALA A 496 16.56 4.47 18.18
CA ALA A 496 17.94 4.49 18.66
C ALA A 496 18.05 3.96 20.11
N ARG A 497 17.16 4.40 21.02
CA ARG A 497 17.12 3.91 22.41
C ARG A 497 16.71 2.44 22.50
N TRP A 498 15.67 2.04 21.76
CA TRP A 498 15.28 0.64 21.62
C TRP A 498 16.45 -0.24 21.18
N THR A 499 17.24 0.23 20.22
CA THR A 499 18.42 -0.51 19.74
C THR A 499 19.51 -0.60 20.80
N GLU A 500 19.75 0.47 21.57
CA GLU A 500 20.68 0.47 22.70
C GLU A 500 20.26 -0.54 23.78
N ASP A 501 18.98 -0.55 24.16
CA ASP A 501 18.42 -1.52 25.12
C ASP A 501 18.66 -2.97 24.68
N LEU A 502 18.54 -3.26 23.37
CA LEU A 502 18.79 -4.59 22.82
C LEU A 502 20.28 -4.95 22.78
N ILE A 503 21.17 -3.96 22.62
CA ILE A 503 22.63 -4.17 22.70
C ILE A 503 23.04 -4.51 24.14
N GLU A 504 22.46 -3.83 25.13
CA GLU A 504 22.77 -4.00 26.56
C GLU A 504 22.10 -5.24 27.17
N GLY A 505 20.82 -5.46 26.86
CA GLY A 505 19.98 -6.53 27.42
C GLY A 505 20.02 -7.85 26.65
N GLY A 506 20.64 -7.86 25.47
CA GLY A 506 20.66 -9.00 24.56
C GLY A 506 19.45 -9.00 23.62
N CYS A 507 19.72 -9.11 22.33
CA CYS A 507 18.70 -9.12 21.30
C CYS A 507 18.24 -10.56 21.02
N VAL A 508 16.92 -10.79 21.10
CA VAL A 508 16.31 -12.07 20.73
C VAL A 508 15.28 -11.83 19.63
N PRO A 509 15.47 -12.43 18.44
CA PRO A 509 14.51 -12.31 17.34
C PRO A 509 13.09 -12.67 17.79
N GLY A 510 12.10 -11.92 17.30
CA GLY A 510 10.69 -12.11 17.69
C GLY A 510 10.30 -11.56 19.08
N ARG A 511 11.25 -11.03 19.87
CA ARG A 511 10.97 -10.36 21.16
C ARG A 511 11.44 -8.91 21.21
N THR A 512 11.85 -8.36 20.09
CA THR A 512 12.34 -6.98 20.01
C THR A 512 11.21 -5.96 20.09
N SER A 513 9.98 -6.32 19.69
CA SER A 513 8.87 -5.38 19.48
C SER A 513 7.97 -5.15 20.70
N SER A 514 8.44 -5.51 21.92
CA SER A 514 7.66 -5.36 23.16
C SER A 514 8.19 -4.29 24.11
N SER A 515 9.25 -3.55 23.74
CA SER A 515 9.85 -2.54 24.63
C SER A 515 9.05 -1.23 24.65
N THR A 516 9.25 -0.44 25.72
CA THR A 516 8.65 0.90 25.83
C THR A 516 9.13 1.81 24.71
N ASP A 517 10.41 1.76 24.35
CA ASP A 517 10.97 2.59 23.28
C ASP A 517 10.51 2.16 21.89
N TRP A 518 10.27 0.87 21.64
CA TRP A 518 9.62 0.42 20.40
C TRP A 518 8.22 1.03 20.26
N ASN A 519 7.40 0.94 21.31
CA ASN A 519 6.05 1.51 21.29
C ASN A 519 6.07 3.04 21.11
N ALA A 520 7.01 3.73 21.74
CA ALA A 520 7.19 5.16 21.57
C ALA A 520 7.62 5.52 20.13
N ALA A 521 8.52 4.74 19.54
CA ALA A 521 8.96 4.92 18.16
C ALA A 521 7.78 4.80 17.18
N VAL A 522 6.90 3.85 17.42
CA VAL A 522 5.75 3.69 16.54
C VAL A 522 4.71 4.78 16.75
N ASP A 523 4.31 5.11 17.99
CA ASP A 523 3.36 6.22 18.25
C ASP A 523 3.82 7.52 17.56
N HIS A 524 5.10 7.85 17.67
CA HIS A 524 5.67 9.00 16.98
C HIS A 524 5.63 8.86 15.45
N SER A 525 5.89 7.68 14.90
CA SER A 525 5.78 7.42 13.46
C SER A 525 4.35 7.64 12.93
N GLU A 526 3.33 7.26 13.70
CA GLU A 526 1.93 7.50 13.33
C GLU A 526 1.57 8.99 13.35
N ARG A 527 2.06 9.72 14.37
CA ARG A 527 1.82 11.17 14.48
C ARG A 527 2.54 11.93 13.37
N ALA A 528 3.78 11.55 13.06
CA ALA A 528 4.56 12.11 11.97
C ALA A 528 3.82 11.96 10.63
N THR A 529 3.28 10.78 10.39
CA THR A 529 2.47 10.48 9.23
C THR A 529 1.25 11.38 9.13
N ARG A 530 0.46 11.49 10.20
CA ARG A 530 -0.76 12.31 10.20
C ARG A 530 -0.43 13.76 9.87
N ALA A 531 0.57 14.32 10.55
CA ALA A 531 1.01 15.68 10.32
C ALA A 531 1.53 15.92 8.89
N LYS A 532 2.25 14.97 8.29
CA LYS A 532 2.68 15.05 6.88
C LYS A 532 1.51 14.98 5.90
N ASN A 533 0.49 14.16 6.18
CA ASN A 533 -0.74 14.14 5.37
C ASN A 533 -1.48 15.48 5.49
N ASP A 534 -1.61 16.01 6.71
CA ASP A 534 -2.24 17.31 6.94
C ASP A 534 -1.47 18.43 6.23
N PHE A 535 -0.14 18.38 6.23
CA PHE A 535 0.69 19.31 5.45
C PHE A 535 0.40 19.21 3.97
N VAL A 536 0.41 18.01 3.39
CA VAL A 536 0.14 17.79 1.96
C VAL A 536 -1.23 18.36 1.58
N ALA A 537 -2.24 18.13 2.41
CA ALA A 537 -3.59 18.64 2.20
C ALA A 537 -3.64 20.18 2.23
N ALA A 538 -2.84 20.83 3.08
CA ALA A 538 -2.75 22.28 3.16
C ALA A 538 -1.87 22.88 2.05
N TRP A 539 -0.78 22.22 1.68
CA TRP A 539 0.26 22.74 0.80
C TRP A 539 -0.03 22.52 -0.68
N ASN A 540 -0.58 21.38 -1.08
CA ASN A 540 -0.78 21.10 -2.50
C ASN A 540 -1.71 22.10 -3.22
N PRO A 541 -2.80 22.61 -2.61
CA PRO A 541 -3.57 23.70 -3.21
C PRO A 541 -2.73 24.96 -3.48
N ILE A 542 -1.90 25.38 -2.51
CA ILE A 542 -0.97 26.51 -2.62
C ILE A 542 0.06 26.24 -3.73
N ALA A 543 0.61 25.03 -3.77
CA ALA A 543 1.57 24.63 -4.79
C ALA A 543 0.97 24.72 -6.20
N VAL A 544 -0.27 24.29 -6.40
CA VAL A 544 -0.96 24.38 -7.70
C VAL A 544 -1.19 25.83 -8.11
N GLU A 545 -1.62 26.69 -7.19
CA GLU A 545 -1.84 28.11 -7.43
C GLU A 545 -0.57 28.82 -7.92
N HIS A 546 0.58 28.41 -7.39
CA HIS A 546 1.89 28.94 -7.77
C HIS A 546 2.61 28.12 -8.86
N GLY A 547 1.99 27.10 -9.47
CA GLY A 547 2.65 26.26 -10.48
C GLY A 547 3.87 25.48 -9.97
N LEU A 548 3.92 25.20 -8.67
CA LEU A 548 4.93 24.40 -7.99
C LEU A 548 4.55 22.91 -7.98
N ARG A 549 5.53 22.06 -7.73
CA ARG A 549 5.32 20.60 -7.63
C ARG A 549 4.45 20.27 -6.40
N GLU A 550 3.47 19.41 -6.62
CA GLU A 550 2.72 18.74 -5.54
C GLU A 550 3.59 17.68 -4.83
N TRP A 551 3.36 17.54 -3.53
CA TRP A 551 4.09 16.60 -2.67
C TRP A 551 3.18 15.48 -2.18
N ARG A 552 3.76 14.30 -1.95
CA ARG A 552 3.12 13.21 -1.21
C ARG A 552 3.73 13.09 0.19
N TRP A 553 2.96 12.60 1.16
CA TRP A 553 3.40 12.57 2.55
C TRP A 553 4.63 11.65 2.73
N ASP A 554 4.77 10.61 1.88
CA ASP A 554 5.90 9.69 1.83
C ASP A 554 7.17 10.33 1.25
N GLU A 555 7.09 11.55 0.72
CA GLU A 555 8.21 12.34 0.20
C GLU A 555 8.74 13.37 1.23
N LEU A 556 8.01 13.60 2.35
CA LEU A 556 8.24 14.66 3.35
C LEU A 556 8.98 14.27 4.63
#